data_AF-A0A846U5H5-F1
#
_entry.id   AF-A0A846U5H5-F1
#
_cell.length_a   1.000
_cell.length_b   1.000
_cell.length_c   1.000
_cell.angle_alpha   90.00
_cell.angle_beta   90.00
_cell.angle_gamma   90.00
#
_symmetry.space_group_name_H-M   'P 1'
#
loop_
_entity.id
_entity.type
_entity.pdbx_description
1 polymer ?
#
loop_
_entity_poly.entity_id
_entity_poly.type
_entity_poly.pdbx_seq_one_letter_code
_entity_poly.pdbx_strand_id
1 'polypeptide(L)'
;MTSSKPQTWRALTPRHPGSSLARRTAAAALKSASAVLAELAQRLAVPPAPPAPPLPPVLEFYAQSGAPEGALYLDGELVGWVPGVTRL
;
A
#
# COMPACT_ATOMS: atom_id res chain seq x y z
N MET A 1 15.66 -9.94 -45.28
CA MET A 1 17.08 -9.70 -44.91
C MET A 1 17.11 -8.98 -43.56
N THR A 2 17.21 -9.70 -42.45
CA THR A 2 17.39 -9.09 -41.12
C THR A 2 18.78 -9.45 -40.62
N SER A 3 19.66 -8.46 -40.60
CA SER A 3 21.04 -8.59 -40.14
C SER A 3 21.06 -8.67 -38.61
N SER A 4 21.43 -9.82 -38.07
CA SER A 4 21.70 -10.01 -36.65
C SER A 4 23.05 -9.38 -36.31
N LYS A 5 23.03 -8.23 -35.62
CA LYS A 5 24.26 -7.53 -35.19
C LYS A 5 24.97 -8.37 -34.10
N PRO A 6 26.25 -8.73 -34.27
CA PRO A 6 26.97 -9.47 -33.24
C PRO A 6 27.14 -8.61 -32.00
N GLN A 7 26.68 -9.12 -30.86
CA GLN A 7 26.83 -8.52 -29.54
C GLN A 7 28.32 -8.54 -29.15
N THR A 8 29.05 -7.49 -29.50
CA THR A 8 30.51 -7.33 -29.32
C THR A 8 30.95 -7.03 -27.89
N TRP A 9 30.03 -6.97 -26.91
CA TRP A 9 30.38 -6.62 -25.54
C TRP A 9 30.84 -7.80 -24.66
N ARG A 10 31.19 -8.97 -25.23
CA ARG A 10 31.64 -10.15 -24.45
C ARG A 10 32.97 -9.91 -23.72
N ALA A 11 32.83 -9.35 -22.51
CA ALA A 11 33.60 -9.51 -21.29
C ALA A 11 35.10 -9.85 -21.44
N LEU A 12 35.93 -8.82 -21.46
CA LEU A 12 37.32 -8.91 -21.02
C LEU A 12 37.36 -8.78 -19.49
N THR A 13 37.03 -9.84 -18.77
CA THR A 13 37.43 -9.96 -17.36
C THR A 13 38.39 -11.14 -17.23
N PRO A 14 39.65 -10.90 -16.87
CA PRO A 14 40.57 -11.97 -16.50
C PRO A 14 39.94 -12.76 -15.35
N ARG A 15 39.55 -14.01 -15.63
CA ARG A 15 39.06 -14.93 -14.61
C ARG A 15 40.27 -15.44 -13.85
N HIS A 16 40.59 -14.83 -12.72
CA HIS A 16 41.51 -15.47 -11.77
C HIS A 16 40.77 -16.61 -11.06
N PRO A 17 41.20 -17.88 -11.23
CA PRO A 17 40.49 -19.01 -10.64
C PRO A 17 40.39 -18.91 -9.10
N GLY A 18 41.41 -18.35 -8.45
CA GLY A 18 41.42 -18.07 -7.01
C GLY A 18 40.44 -16.98 -6.54
N SER A 19 40.04 -16.04 -7.42
CA SER A 19 39.06 -15.00 -7.07
C SER A 19 37.61 -15.49 -7.16
N SER A 20 37.39 -16.67 -7.73
CA SER A 20 36.05 -17.22 -7.93
C SER A 20 35.41 -17.71 -6.63
N LEU A 21 36.18 -18.35 -5.74
CA LEU A 21 35.68 -18.81 -4.44
C LEU A 21 35.41 -17.63 -3.51
N ALA A 22 36.37 -16.71 -3.38
CA ALA A 22 36.20 -15.49 -2.60
C ALA A 22 35.01 -14.65 -3.08
N ARG A 23 34.79 -14.55 -4.40
CA ARG A 23 33.62 -13.88 -4.96
C ARG A 23 32.32 -14.63 -4.66
N ARG A 24 32.32 -15.97 -4.71
CA ARG A 24 31.15 -16.78 -4.36
C ARG A 24 30.80 -16.68 -2.87
N THR A 25 31.79 -16.70 -1.98
CA THR A 25 31.57 -16.54 -0.54
C THR A 25 31.08 -15.13 -0.21
N ALA A 26 31.69 -14.09 -0.80
CA ALA A 26 31.22 -12.72 -0.64
C ALA A 26 29.78 -12.54 -1.15
N ALA A 27 29.45 -13.11 -2.32
CA ALA A 27 28.09 -13.07 -2.85
C ALA A 27 27.10 -13.84 -1.97
N ALA A 28 27.49 -14.98 -1.40
CA ALA A 28 26.65 -15.74 -0.47
C ALA A 28 26.40 -14.96 0.82
N ALA A 29 27.44 -14.34 1.39
CA ALA A 29 27.35 -13.51 2.59
C ALA A 29 26.47 -12.28 2.38
N LEU A 30 26.60 -11.61 1.22
CA LEU A 30 25.74 -10.48 0.87
C LEU A 30 24.28 -10.91 0.73
N LYS A 31 24.02 -12.04 0.04
CA LYS A 31 22.65 -12.57 -0.10
C LYS A 31 22.02 -12.93 1.24
N SER A 32 22.77 -13.57 2.15
CA SER A 32 22.26 -13.89 3.48
C SER A 32 21.99 -12.64 4.30
N ALA A 33 22.89 -11.65 4.25
CA ALA A 33 22.68 -10.37 4.94
C ALA A 33 21.43 -9.64 4.41
N SER A 34 21.21 -9.61 3.10
CA SER A 34 20.01 -9.04 2.51
C SER A 34 18.73 -9.78 2.93
N ALA A 35 18.77 -11.11 3.03
CA ALA A 35 17.61 -11.89 3.49
C ALA A 35 17.23 -11.57 4.94
N VAL A 36 18.22 -11.49 5.85
CA VAL A 36 18.00 -11.10 7.24
C VAL A 36 17.41 -9.69 7.34
N LEU A 37 17.95 -8.73 6.58
CA LEU A 37 17.42 -7.37 6.56
C LEU A 37 15.98 -7.31 6.02
N ALA A 38 15.65 -8.10 5.00
CA ALA A 38 14.29 -8.17 4.47
C ALA A 38 13.30 -8.75 5.49
N GLU A 39 13.71 -9.80 6.22
CA GLU A 39 12.89 -10.37 7.29
C GLU A 39 12.66 -9.35 8.42
N LEU A 40 13.70 -8.63 8.85
CA LEU A 40 13.56 -7.56 9.84
C LEU A 40 12.64 -6.44 9.36
N ALA A 41 12.78 -6.04 8.09
CA ALA A 41 11.89 -5.04 7.49
C ALA A 41 10.43 -5.52 7.49
N GLN A 42 10.16 -6.78 7.17
CA GLN A 42 8.80 -7.33 7.22
C GLN A 42 8.24 -7.36 8.64
N ARG A 43 9.06 -7.70 9.64
CA ARG A 43 8.65 -7.68 11.06
C ARG A 43 8.35 -6.27 11.56
N LEU A 44 9.07 -5.26 11.07
CA LEU A 44 8.80 -3.86 11.38
C LEU A 44 7.64 -3.30 10.57
N ALA A 45 7.41 -3.80 9.36
CA ALA A 45 6.39 -3.35 8.45
C ALA A 45 4.99 -3.91 8.76
N VAL A 46 4.79 -4.54 9.94
CA VAL A 46 3.45 -4.94 10.39
C VAL A 46 2.57 -3.69 10.40
N PRO A 47 1.63 -3.57 9.45
CA PRO A 47 0.75 -2.42 9.42
C PRO A 47 -0.13 -2.50 10.67
N PRO A 48 -0.52 -1.37 11.27
CA PRO A 48 -1.60 -1.40 12.26
C PRO A 48 -2.79 -2.11 11.63
N ALA A 49 -3.46 -2.96 12.43
CA ALA A 49 -4.67 -3.62 11.98
C ALA A 49 -5.61 -2.55 11.39
N PRO A 50 -6.19 -2.79 10.20
CA PRO A 50 -7.12 -1.84 9.63
C PRO A 50 -8.22 -1.54 10.65
N PRO A 51 -8.61 -0.27 10.84
CA PRO A 51 -9.72 0.06 11.71
C PRO A 51 -10.93 -0.77 11.28
N ALA A 52 -11.71 -1.23 12.27
CA ALA A 52 -12.95 -1.94 12.00
C ALA A 52 -13.80 -1.10 11.02
N PRO A 53 -14.46 -1.75 10.03
CA PRO A 53 -15.33 -1.03 9.12
C PRO A 53 -16.36 -0.24 9.96
N PRO A 54 -16.59 1.05 9.64
CA PRO A 54 -17.62 1.80 10.33
C PRO A 54 -18.95 1.06 10.19
N LEU A 55 -19.72 1.03 11.28
CA LEU A 55 -21.09 0.54 11.24
C LEU A 55 -21.83 1.28 10.10
N PRO A 56 -22.70 0.59 9.34
CA PRO A 56 -23.47 1.26 8.30
C PRO A 56 -24.21 2.43 8.93
N PRO A 57 -24.11 3.65 8.37
CA PRO A 57 -24.79 4.81 8.95
C PRO A 57 -26.29 4.53 8.94
N VAL A 58 -26.87 4.43 10.14
CA VAL A 58 -28.32 4.30 10.29
C VAL A 58 -28.90 5.68 10.05
N LEU A 59 -29.49 5.88 8.87
CA LEU A 59 -30.16 7.13 8.55
C LEU A 59 -31.53 7.13 9.23
N GLU A 60 -31.63 7.82 10.36
CA GLU A 60 -32.91 8.02 11.05
C GLU A 60 -33.65 9.21 10.42
N PHE A 61 -34.72 8.93 9.66
CA PHE A 61 -35.63 9.96 9.18
C PHE A 61 -36.61 10.33 10.30
N TYR A 62 -36.41 11.49 10.93
CA TYR A 62 -37.39 12.09 11.83
C TYR A 62 -38.59 12.61 11.01
N ALA A 63 -39.61 11.76 10.84
CA ALA A 63 -40.87 12.10 10.20
C ALA A 63 -41.87 12.82 11.14
N GLN A 64 -41.42 13.24 12.33
CA GLN A 64 -42.25 13.96 13.28
C GLN A 64 -42.30 15.43 12.90
N SER A 65 -43.52 15.92 12.65
CA SER A 65 -43.92 17.21 12.07
C SER A 65 -43.58 18.44 12.93
N GLY A 66 -42.29 18.58 13.28
CA GLY A 66 -41.73 19.68 14.05
C GLY A 66 -40.19 19.75 13.99
N ALA A 67 -39.50 18.80 13.36
CA ALA A 67 -38.09 18.95 13.00
C ALA A 67 -37.98 19.99 11.87
N PRO A 68 -37.07 20.97 11.97
CA PRO A 68 -36.99 22.01 10.97
C PRO A 68 -36.56 21.41 9.63
N GLU A 69 -37.35 21.71 8.59
CA GLU A 69 -37.27 21.13 7.25
C GLU A 69 -35.84 21.21 6.70
N GLY A 70 -35.26 20.09 6.25
CA GLY A 70 -33.94 20.05 5.63
C GLY A 70 -32.74 19.87 6.57
N ALA A 71 -32.93 19.71 7.88
CA ALA A 71 -31.86 19.36 8.83
C ALA A 71 -31.39 17.90 8.65
N LEU A 72 -30.07 17.71 8.51
CA LEU A 72 -29.43 16.39 8.45
C LEU A 72 -28.86 16.04 9.83
N TYR A 73 -29.23 14.87 10.32
CA TYR A 73 -28.72 14.32 11.58
C TYR A 73 -27.86 13.08 11.32
N LEU A 74 -26.77 12.95 12.07
CA LEU A 74 -25.92 11.77 12.11
C LEU A 74 -25.74 11.41 13.58
N ASP A 75 -26.12 10.19 13.97
CA ASP A 75 -26.13 9.73 15.37
C ASP A 75 -26.93 10.65 16.32
N GLY A 76 -27.97 11.31 15.82
CA GLY A 76 -28.78 12.27 16.59
C GLY A 76 -28.18 13.68 16.71
N GLU A 77 -26.98 13.92 16.17
CA GLU A 77 -26.38 15.26 16.11
C GLU A 77 -26.65 15.97 14.79
N LEU A 78 -26.94 17.27 14.84
CA LEU A 78 -27.18 18.12 13.66
C LEU A 78 -25.86 18.35 12.92
N VAL A 79 -25.70 17.76 11.74
CA VAL A 79 -24.48 17.88 10.92
C VAL A 79 -24.58 18.91 9.81
N GLY A 80 -25.79 19.34 9.44
CA GLY A 80 -25.95 20.40 8.44
C GLY A 80 -27.37 20.51 7.89
N TRP A 81 -27.51 21.33 6.86
CA TRP A 81 -28.78 21.59 6.19
C TRP A 81 -28.66 21.30 4.70
N VAL A 82 -29.65 20.60 4.13
CA VAL A 82 -29.70 20.35 2.68
C VAL A 82 -30.33 21.56 1.99
N PRO A 83 -29.58 22.29 1.14
CA PRO A 83 -30.11 23.46 0.44
C PRO A 83 -31.18 23.02 -0.58
N GLY A 84 -32.32 23.70 -0.60
CA GLY A 84 -33.38 23.52 -1.61
C GLY A 84 -34.49 22.54 -1.25
N VAL A 85 -34.53 22.01 -0.01
CA VAL A 85 -35.66 21.21 0.48
C VAL A 85 -36.69 22.16 1.11
N THR A 86 -37.80 22.40 0.41
CA THR A 86 -38.89 23.30 0.85
C THR A 86 -40.19 22.56 1.20
N ARG A 87 -40.19 21.22 1.05
CA ARG A 87 -41.29 20.33 1.43
C ARG A 87 -40.86 18.86 1.30
N LEU A 88 -41.20 18.02 2.28
CA LEU A 88 -41.21 16.55 2.16
C LEU A 88 -42.65 16.06 2.05
#